data_AF-B8L823-F1
#
_entry.id   AF-B8L823-F1
#
_cell.length_a   1.000
_cell.length_b   1.000
_cell.length_c   1.000
_cell.angle_alpha   90.00
_cell.angle_beta   90.00
_cell.angle_gamma   90.00
#
_symmetry.space_group_name_H-M   'P 1'
#
loop_
_entity.id
_entity.type
_entity.pdbx_description
1 polymer ?
#
loop_
_entity_poly.entity_id
_entity_poly.type
_entity_poly.pdbx_seq_one_letter_code
_entity_poly.pdbx_strand_id
1 'polypeptide(L)'
;MRVQVRLPGAPQPPVDRRRLLVIGGIWLLSLVLAVLGGCWMATPRDAQGQRLQAAEKRAETLQAQLTELRQKQATLEASDRISRAANTEVQSSLAERDEEIAGLRADVAFYERLVGSTSQRKGLNTHSIEFSPEAAGTWQYTAVLTQNLNRGAISQGQMRFTVEGVKNGKLATISWDDLHQRSKVPGQDYSFRYFQQITGSVMLPADFTPQRVRVTLGSGTGGTTQVFDWKQAGAPASKGE
;
A
#
# COMPACT_ATOMS: atom_id res chain seq x y z
N MET A 1 -5.06 53.86 127.10
CA MET A 1 -4.68 52.51 127.60
C MET A 1 -5.17 51.50 126.58
N ARG A 2 -4.38 50.64 125.93
CA ARG A 2 -3.17 49.90 126.33
C ARG A 2 -2.08 49.93 125.24
N VAL A 3 -0.85 49.94 125.71
CA VAL A 3 0.43 49.80 124.99
C VAL A 3 0.87 48.34 125.08
N GLN A 4 1.44 47.76 124.01
CA GLN A 4 2.53 46.76 123.99
C GLN A 4 3.15 46.77 122.57
N VAL A 5 4.32 47.37 122.32
CA VAL A 5 5.73 46.96 122.56
C VAL A 5 6.13 45.67 121.82
N ARG A 6 7.08 45.84 120.89
CA ARG A 6 7.78 44.86 120.05
C ARG A 6 8.84 44.09 120.85
N LEU A 7 9.09 42.82 120.53
CA LEU A 7 10.43 42.21 120.71
C LEU A 7 10.83 41.30 119.53
N PRO A 8 12.14 41.17 119.25
CA PRO A 8 12.70 40.68 117.99
C PRO A 8 13.40 39.32 118.10
N GLY A 9 13.66 38.69 116.96
CA GLY A 9 14.79 37.77 116.73
C GLY A 9 14.66 36.35 117.29
N ALA A 10 14.08 35.45 116.50
CA ALA A 10 14.31 34.01 116.65
C ALA A 10 15.55 33.59 115.83
N PRO A 11 16.46 32.77 116.37
CA PRO A 11 17.72 32.41 115.73
C PRO A 11 17.49 31.49 114.52
N GLN A 12 18.20 31.76 113.42
CA GLN A 12 18.27 30.82 112.30
C GLN A 12 19.09 29.59 112.73
N PRO A 13 18.63 28.35 112.46
CA PRO A 13 19.39 27.16 112.80
C PRO A 13 20.70 27.09 111.99
N PRO A 14 21.79 26.57 112.56
CA PRO A 14 23.06 26.44 111.85
C PRO A 14 22.88 25.52 110.65
N VAL A 15 23.14 26.05 109.46
CA VAL A 15 23.04 25.28 108.22
C VAL A 15 24.17 24.24 108.21
N ASP A 16 23.79 22.99 108.40
CA ASP A 16 24.68 21.83 108.45
C ASP A 16 25.33 21.64 107.07
N ARG A 17 26.59 22.10 106.92
CA ARG A 17 27.34 22.11 105.65
C ARG A 17 27.40 20.74 104.98
N ARG A 18 27.35 19.65 105.75
CA ARG A 18 27.28 18.28 105.23
C ARG A 18 25.96 18.00 104.51
N ARG A 19 24.83 18.51 105.02
CA ARG A 19 23.51 18.35 104.37
C ARG A 19 23.45 19.12 103.06
N LEU A 20 24.03 20.31 103.00
CA LEU A 20 24.12 21.09 101.75
C LEU A 20 24.94 20.37 100.67
N LEU A 21 26.06 19.73 101.04
CA LEU A 21 26.87 18.95 100.11
C LEU A 21 26.13 17.71 99.58
N VAL A 22 25.39 17.02 100.45
CA VAL A 22 24.55 15.87 100.04
C VAL A 22 23.43 16.31 99.10
N ILE A 23 22.76 17.42 99.40
CA ILE A 23 21.70 17.97 98.54
C ILE A 23 22.28 18.41 97.18
N GLY A 24 23.45 19.07 97.17
CA GLY A 24 24.14 19.45 95.94
C GLY A 24 24.56 18.24 95.09
N GLY A 25 25.03 17.17 95.73
CA GLY A 25 25.37 15.91 95.07
C GLY A 25 24.17 15.21 94.46
N ILE A 26 23.05 15.14 95.18
CA ILE A 26 21.78 14.59 94.67
C ILE A 26 21.25 15.43 93.51
N TRP A 27 21.35 16.75 93.62
CA TRP A 27 20.89 17.66 92.57
C TRP A 27 21.71 17.48 91.28
N LEU A 28 23.05 17.42 91.39
CA LEU A 28 23.93 17.11 90.27
C LEU A 28 23.67 15.72 89.69
N LEU A 29 23.45 14.71 90.52
CA LEU A 29 23.11 13.37 90.07
C LEU A 29 21.79 13.37 89.27
N SER A 30 20.78 14.13 89.73
CA SER A 30 19.51 14.27 89.01
C SER A 30 19.69 14.98 87.66
N LEU A 31 20.57 15.98 87.60
CA LEU A 31 20.89 16.71 86.38
C LEU A 31 21.58 15.79 85.36
N VAL A 32 22.55 15.00 85.82
CA VAL A 32 23.25 14.02 84.99
C VAL A 32 22.30 12.93 84.48
N LEU A 33 21.42 12.41 85.34
CA LEU A 33 20.38 11.45 84.95
C LEU A 33 19.38 12.03 83.94
N ALA A 34 18.98 13.30 84.11
CA ALA A 34 18.09 13.98 83.17
C ALA A 34 18.75 14.18 81.79
N VAL A 35 20.04 14.53 81.75
CA VAL A 35 20.80 14.69 80.49
C VAL A 35 21.00 13.34 79.80
N LEU A 36 21.40 12.29 80.55
CA LEU A 36 21.58 10.94 80.01
C LEU A 36 20.25 10.37 79.48
N GLY A 37 19.16 10.54 80.23
CA GLY A 37 17.82 10.15 79.81
C GLY A 37 17.35 10.89 78.56
N GLY A 38 17.62 12.20 78.49
CA GLY A 38 17.35 13.02 77.31
C GLY A 38 18.11 12.57 76.06
N CYS A 39 19.39 12.20 76.20
CA CYS A 39 20.19 11.67 75.09
C CYS A 39 19.75 10.26 74.65
N TRP A 40 19.31 9.40 75.59
CA TRP A 40 18.83 8.05 75.26
C TRP A 40 17.44 8.06 74.59
N MET A 41 16.56 8.99 74.99
CA MET A 41 15.24 9.20 74.38
C MET A 41 15.26 10.13 73.16
N ALA A 42 16.38 10.77 72.85
CA ALA A 42 16.56 11.49 71.60
C ALA A 42 16.65 10.48 70.44
N THR A 43 15.51 9.87 70.11
CA THR A 43 15.32 9.14 68.86
C THR A 43 15.69 10.09 67.71
N PRO A 44 16.51 9.67 66.74
CA PRO A 44 16.89 10.54 65.62
C PRO A 44 15.63 10.86 64.80
N ARG A 45 14.97 11.98 65.10
CA ARG A 45 13.79 12.48 64.38
C ARG A 45 14.10 12.65 62.89
N ASP A 46 15.36 12.93 62.56
CA ASP A 46 15.86 13.00 61.20
C ASP A 46 15.68 11.67 60.43
N ALA A 47 15.83 10.52 61.09
CA ALA A 47 15.68 9.21 60.44
C ALA A 47 14.21 8.91 60.07
N GLN A 48 13.24 9.37 60.85
CA GLN A 48 11.81 9.25 60.51
C GLN A 48 11.42 10.22 59.39
N GLY A 49 11.89 11.46 59.43
CA GLY A 49 11.66 12.44 58.36
C GLY A 49 12.23 12.00 57.02
N GLN A 50 13.45 11.45 57.01
CA GLN A 50 14.07 10.89 55.80
C GLN A 50 13.30 9.69 55.24
N ARG A 51 12.73 8.82 56.11
CA ARG A 51 11.91 7.68 55.67
C ARG A 51 10.59 8.13 55.05
N LEU A 52 9.92 9.13 55.62
CA LEU A 52 8.69 9.70 55.06
C LEU A 52 8.96 10.34 53.69
N GLN A 53 9.99 11.18 53.58
CA GLN A 53 10.37 11.78 52.30
C GLN A 53 10.77 10.72 51.25
N ALA A 54 11.46 9.66 51.66
CA ALA A 54 11.79 8.55 50.75
C ALA A 54 10.55 7.78 50.30
N ALA A 55 9.55 7.61 51.18
CA ALA A 55 8.28 6.99 50.86
C ALA A 55 7.43 7.86 49.91
N GLU A 56 7.36 9.18 50.15
CA GLU A 56 6.69 10.14 49.27
C GLU A 56 7.31 10.16 47.88
N LYS A 57 8.64 10.26 47.78
CA LYS A 57 9.34 10.19 46.48
C LYS A 57 9.06 8.88 45.75
N ARG A 58 9.02 7.75 46.47
CA ARG A 58 8.65 6.45 45.87
C ARG A 58 7.21 6.47 45.37
N ALA A 59 6.27 6.98 46.15
CA ALA A 59 4.87 7.10 45.73
C ALA A 59 4.73 7.97 44.48
N GLU A 60 5.41 9.12 44.42
CA GLU A 60 5.44 9.99 43.24
C GLU A 60 6.01 9.25 42.01
N THR A 61 7.15 8.55 42.16
CA THR A 61 7.75 7.79 41.04
C THR A 61 6.85 6.66 40.55
N LEU A 62 6.20 5.93 41.46
CA LEU A 62 5.26 4.87 41.10
C LEU A 62 4.02 5.43 40.41
N GLN A 63 3.55 6.61 40.84
CA GLN A 63 2.40 7.26 40.23
C GLN A 63 2.72 7.81 38.83
N ALA A 64 3.92 8.34 38.62
CA ALA A 64 4.42 8.70 37.30
C ALA A 64 4.51 7.47 36.37
N GLN A 65 5.08 6.35 36.85
CA GLN A 65 5.16 5.10 36.10
C GLN A 65 3.78 4.52 35.76
N LEU A 66 2.82 4.55 36.69
CA LEU A 66 1.44 4.12 36.42
C LEU A 66 0.78 4.97 35.34
N THR A 67 1.03 6.28 35.34
CA THR A 67 0.49 7.19 34.33
C THR A 67 1.10 6.90 32.96
N GLU A 68 2.41 6.71 32.90
CA GLU A 68 3.12 6.33 31.67
C GLU A 68 2.65 4.98 31.11
N LEU A 69 2.50 3.97 31.98
CA LEU A 69 2.02 2.65 31.59
C LEU A 69 0.58 2.69 31.07
N ARG A 70 -0.31 3.46 31.72
CA ARG A 70 -1.69 3.65 31.24
C ARG A 70 -1.71 4.32 29.88
N GLN A 71 -0.86 5.32 29.65
CA GLN A 71 -0.78 6.00 28.36
C GLN A 71 -0.24 5.07 27.25
N LYS A 72 0.78 4.25 27.57
CA LYS A 72 1.27 3.20 26.67
C LYS A 72 0.18 2.19 26.35
N GLN A 73 -0.55 1.72 27.35
CA GLN A 73 -1.66 0.79 27.16
C GLN A 73 -2.74 1.38 26.25
N ALA A 74 -3.19 2.61 26.51
CA ALA A 74 -4.19 3.28 25.67
C ALA A 74 -3.71 3.43 24.22
N THR A 75 -2.43 3.72 24.01
CA THR A 75 -1.82 3.82 22.68
C THR A 75 -1.81 2.46 21.97
N LEU A 76 -1.45 1.39 22.67
CA LEU A 76 -1.43 0.03 22.13
C LEU A 76 -2.85 -0.45 21.79
N GLU A 77 -3.84 -0.20 22.65
CA GLU A 77 -5.24 -0.54 22.40
C GLU A 77 -5.79 0.24 21.19
N ALA A 78 -5.44 1.52 21.05
CA ALA A 78 -5.80 2.30 19.87
C ALA A 78 -5.15 1.74 18.59
N SER A 79 -3.86 1.41 18.64
CA SER A 79 -3.13 0.84 17.50
C SER A 79 -3.70 -0.52 17.07
N ASP A 80 -4.07 -1.36 18.02
CA ASP A 80 -4.68 -2.65 17.77
C ASP A 80 -6.07 -2.50 17.14
N ARG A 81 -6.90 -1.59 17.66
CA ARG A 81 -8.20 -1.26 17.05
C ARG A 81 -8.06 -0.76 15.62
N ILE A 82 -7.12 0.14 15.36
CA ILE A 82 -6.84 0.66 14.01
C ILE A 82 -6.38 -0.47 13.09
N SER A 83 -5.51 -1.35 13.57
CA SER A 83 -4.97 -2.47 12.78
C SER A 83 -6.06 -3.47 12.40
N ARG A 84 -6.98 -3.79 13.32
CA ARG A 84 -8.16 -4.64 13.02
C ARG A 84 -9.08 -3.98 12.00
N ALA A 85 -9.39 -2.69 12.17
CA ALA A 85 -10.23 -1.96 11.23
C ALA A 85 -9.61 -1.89 9.82
N ALA A 86 -8.31 -1.59 9.73
CA ALA A 86 -7.58 -1.58 8.46
C ALA A 86 -7.55 -2.96 7.79
N ASN A 87 -7.39 -4.04 8.57
CA ASN A 87 -7.43 -5.39 8.02
C ASN A 87 -8.82 -5.75 7.47
N THR A 88 -9.89 -5.40 8.19
CA THR A 88 -11.26 -5.59 7.69
C THR A 88 -11.52 -4.79 6.42
N GLU A 89 -11.07 -3.54 6.36
CA GLU A 89 -11.19 -2.68 5.17
C GLU A 89 -10.46 -3.29 3.96
N VAL A 90 -9.23 -3.77 4.15
CA VAL A 90 -8.46 -4.45 3.10
C VAL A 90 -9.18 -5.71 2.63
N GLN A 91 -9.73 -6.51 3.54
CA GLN A 91 -10.48 -7.72 3.18
C GLN A 91 -11.76 -7.38 2.39
N SER A 92 -12.49 -6.33 2.79
CA SER A 92 -13.67 -5.85 2.06
C SER A 92 -13.30 -5.39 0.66
N SER A 93 -12.23 -4.59 0.53
CA SER A 93 -11.77 -4.11 -0.77
C SER A 93 -11.32 -5.26 -1.68
N LEU A 94 -10.62 -6.26 -1.14
CA LEU A 94 -10.27 -7.46 -1.90
C LEU A 94 -11.50 -8.22 -2.40
N ALA A 95 -12.51 -8.39 -1.54
CA ALA A 95 -13.75 -9.07 -1.92
C ALA A 95 -14.51 -8.32 -3.04
N GLU A 96 -14.62 -6.99 -2.94
CA GLU A 96 -15.22 -6.15 -3.99
C GLU A 96 -14.47 -6.28 -5.33
N ARG A 97 -13.13 -6.31 -5.29
CA ARG A 97 -12.30 -6.48 -6.49
C ARG A 97 -12.43 -7.87 -7.09
N ASP A 98 -12.50 -8.90 -6.26
CA ASP A 98 -12.71 -10.27 -6.73
C ASP A 98 -14.09 -10.42 -7.39
N GLU A 99 -15.13 -9.76 -6.85
CA GLU A 99 -16.45 -9.69 -7.46
C GLU A 99 -16.43 -8.92 -8.79
N GLU A 100 -15.75 -7.77 -8.86
CA GLU A 100 -15.54 -7.01 -10.10
C GLU A 100 -14.81 -7.85 -11.16
N ILE A 101 -13.74 -8.55 -10.79
CA ILE A 101 -12.99 -9.44 -11.69
C ILE A 101 -13.88 -10.61 -12.15
N ALA A 102 -14.68 -11.19 -11.26
CA ALA A 102 -15.59 -12.26 -11.61
C ALA A 102 -16.66 -11.78 -12.61
N GLY A 103 -17.22 -10.59 -12.40
CA GLY A 103 -18.14 -9.91 -13.31
C GLY A 103 -17.51 -9.67 -14.69
N LEU A 104 -16.34 -9.04 -14.73
CA LEU A 104 -15.60 -8.78 -15.98
C LEU A 104 -15.25 -10.08 -16.72
N ARG A 105 -14.87 -11.14 -16.02
CA ARG A 105 -14.63 -12.46 -16.63
C ARG A 105 -15.89 -13.08 -17.20
N ALA A 106 -17.02 -12.95 -16.51
CA ALA A 106 -18.31 -13.41 -17.00
C ALA A 106 -18.72 -12.64 -18.26
N ASP A 107 -18.54 -11.33 -18.27
CA ASP A 107 -18.82 -10.47 -19.42
C ASP A 107 -17.96 -10.84 -20.63
N VAL A 108 -16.64 -10.99 -20.44
CA VAL A 108 -15.73 -11.44 -21.51
C VAL A 108 -16.16 -12.81 -22.03
N ALA A 109 -16.46 -13.77 -21.16
CA ALA A 109 -16.92 -15.09 -21.59
C ALA A 109 -18.26 -15.03 -22.34
N PHE A 110 -19.14 -14.11 -21.97
CA PHE A 110 -20.38 -13.83 -22.67
C PHE A 110 -20.11 -13.24 -24.06
N TYR A 111 -19.25 -12.23 -24.17
CA TYR A 111 -18.85 -11.63 -25.44
C TYR A 111 -18.12 -12.63 -26.35
N GLU A 112 -17.25 -13.46 -25.80
CA GLU A 112 -16.60 -14.56 -26.53
C GLU A 112 -17.62 -15.58 -27.04
N ARG A 113 -18.69 -15.86 -26.30
CA ARG A 113 -19.75 -16.75 -26.77
C ARG A 113 -20.60 -16.10 -27.87
N LEU A 114 -20.84 -14.79 -27.78
CA LEU A 114 -21.66 -14.04 -28.74
C LEU A 114 -20.91 -13.76 -30.06
N VAL A 115 -19.61 -13.42 -29.97
CA VAL A 115 -18.78 -12.98 -31.12
C VAL A 115 -17.83 -14.10 -31.59
N GLY A 116 -17.37 -14.94 -30.68
CA GLY A 116 -16.34 -15.97 -30.90
C GLY A 116 -16.84 -17.29 -31.48
N SER A 117 -18.13 -17.45 -31.79
CA SER A 117 -18.61 -18.60 -32.60
C SER A 117 -18.05 -18.63 -34.03
N THR A 118 -17.23 -17.64 -34.41
CA THR A 118 -16.64 -17.53 -35.75
C THR A 118 -15.08 -17.49 -35.77
N SER A 119 -14.37 -17.56 -34.63
CA SER A 119 -12.90 -17.45 -34.62
C SER A 119 -12.21 -18.56 -33.83
N GLN A 120 -11.52 -19.43 -34.56
CA GLN A 120 -10.93 -20.66 -34.06
C GLN A 120 -9.61 -20.41 -33.30
N ARG A 121 -9.62 -20.79 -32.02
CA ARG A 121 -8.53 -21.07 -31.06
C ARG A 121 -7.08 -21.21 -31.63
N LYS A 122 -6.48 -20.12 -32.12
CA LYS A 122 -5.04 -20.03 -32.34
C LYS A 122 -4.56 -18.68 -31.81
N GLY A 123 -3.65 -18.69 -30.84
CA GLY A 123 -3.15 -17.51 -30.11
C GLY A 123 -2.28 -16.55 -30.93
N LEU A 124 -2.48 -16.47 -32.24
CA LEU A 124 -1.80 -15.61 -33.19
C LEU A 124 -2.82 -14.61 -33.76
N ASN A 125 -2.51 -13.32 -33.71
CA ASN A 125 -3.45 -12.24 -34.00
C ASN A 125 -2.75 -11.15 -34.84
N THR A 126 -3.47 -10.57 -35.80
CA THR A 126 -3.15 -9.29 -36.44
C THR A 126 -3.77 -8.18 -35.59
N HIS A 127 -2.96 -7.36 -34.95
CA HIS A 127 -3.46 -6.26 -34.12
C HIS A 127 -4.04 -5.13 -34.98
N SER A 128 -3.33 -4.75 -36.04
CA SER A 128 -3.76 -3.70 -36.96
C SER A 128 -3.15 -3.90 -38.35
N ILE A 129 -3.81 -3.33 -39.35
CA ILE A 129 -3.28 -3.12 -40.69
C ILE A 129 -3.70 -1.73 -41.18
N GLU A 130 -2.73 -0.95 -41.63
CA GLU A 130 -2.92 0.42 -42.10
C GLU A 130 -2.29 0.60 -43.48
N PHE A 131 -2.86 1.50 -44.28
CA PHE A 131 -2.43 1.75 -45.65
C PHE A 131 -2.10 3.23 -45.86
N SER A 132 -1.00 3.50 -46.54
CA SER A 132 -0.57 4.85 -46.92
C SER A 132 -0.43 4.92 -48.43
N PRO A 133 -0.97 5.95 -49.10
CA PRO A 133 -0.76 6.11 -50.54
C PRO A 133 0.72 6.41 -50.82
N GLU A 134 1.26 5.75 -51.85
CA GLU A 134 2.61 5.92 -52.38
C GLU A 134 2.53 6.44 -53.83
N ALA A 135 3.67 6.80 -54.43
CA ALA A 135 3.73 7.24 -55.81
C ALA A 135 3.19 6.16 -56.79
N ALA A 136 2.71 6.62 -57.94
CA ALA A 136 2.26 5.77 -59.05
C ALA A 136 1.12 4.78 -58.72
N GLY A 137 0.21 5.15 -57.80
CA GLY A 137 -0.97 4.33 -57.49
C GLY A 137 -0.68 3.11 -56.60
N THR A 138 0.51 3.06 -56.00
CA THR A 138 0.91 2.05 -55.03
C THR A 138 0.45 2.45 -53.63
N TRP A 139 0.26 1.48 -52.76
CA TRP A 139 -0.10 1.65 -51.36
C TRP A 139 0.90 0.90 -50.49
N GLN A 140 1.56 1.61 -49.58
CA GLN A 140 2.35 0.98 -48.54
C GLN A 140 1.42 0.47 -47.44
N TYR A 141 1.54 -0.79 -47.06
CA TYR A 141 0.84 -1.33 -45.90
C TYR A 141 1.80 -1.47 -44.71
N THR A 142 1.26 -1.28 -43.51
CA THR A 142 1.92 -1.61 -42.24
C THR A 142 0.99 -2.49 -41.43
N ALA A 143 1.39 -3.72 -41.17
CA ALA A 143 0.65 -4.68 -40.35
C ALA A 143 1.41 -4.97 -39.06
N VAL A 144 0.71 -4.91 -37.93
CA VAL A 144 1.26 -5.26 -36.61
C VAL A 144 0.72 -6.63 -36.22
N LEU A 145 1.60 -7.62 -36.10
CA LEU A 145 1.25 -8.97 -35.66
C LEU A 145 1.60 -9.14 -34.19
N THR A 146 0.73 -9.82 -33.43
CA THR A 146 0.89 -10.08 -32.00
C THR A 146 0.54 -11.52 -31.66
N GLN A 147 1.12 -12.02 -30.58
CA GLN A 147 0.83 -13.35 -30.04
C GLN A 147 0.30 -13.23 -28.61
N ASN A 148 -0.77 -13.97 -28.32
CA ASN A 148 -1.30 -14.06 -26.96
C ASN A 148 -0.30 -14.84 -26.08
N LEU A 149 0.01 -14.31 -24.89
CA LEU A 149 1.13 -14.68 -24.01
C LEU A 149 1.18 -16.14 -23.55
N ASN A 150 0.14 -16.94 -23.80
CA ASN A 150 -0.03 -18.26 -23.19
C ASN A 150 1.04 -19.32 -23.54
N ARG A 151 2.00 -19.10 -24.45
CA ARG A 151 2.92 -20.19 -24.88
C ARG A 151 4.41 -19.88 -25.06
N GLY A 152 4.88 -18.62 -25.04
CA GLY A 152 6.32 -18.27 -25.16
C GLY A 152 7.08 -18.77 -26.40
N ALA A 153 6.46 -19.59 -27.25
CA ALA A 153 7.00 -20.17 -28.46
C ALA A 153 7.02 -19.15 -29.59
N ILE A 154 8.01 -19.26 -30.48
CA ILE A 154 8.13 -18.40 -31.66
C ILE A 154 7.02 -18.75 -32.65
N SER A 155 6.22 -17.76 -33.06
CA SER A 155 5.27 -17.87 -34.15
C SER A 155 5.96 -17.58 -35.48
N GLN A 156 5.89 -18.52 -36.42
CA GLN A 156 6.48 -18.39 -37.76
C GLN A 156 5.48 -18.79 -38.83
N GLY A 157 5.55 -18.14 -40.00
CA GLY A 157 4.67 -18.45 -41.12
C GLY A 157 4.64 -17.33 -42.16
N GLN A 158 3.57 -17.32 -42.95
CA GLN A 158 3.34 -16.34 -44.01
C GLN A 158 2.05 -15.57 -43.78
N MET A 159 2.11 -14.26 -43.98
CA MET A 159 0.96 -13.37 -44.01
C MET A 159 0.54 -13.15 -45.46
N ARG A 160 -0.77 -13.25 -45.71
CA ARG A 160 -1.42 -12.77 -46.94
C ARG A 160 -2.64 -11.98 -46.55
N PHE A 161 -3.10 -11.10 -47.44
CA PHE A 161 -4.39 -10.46 -47.26
C PHE A 161 -5.14 -10.33 -48.58
N THR A 162 -6.45 -10.12 -48.45
CA THR A 162 -7.33 -9.77 -49.56
C THR A 162 -8.06 -8.49 -49.20
N VAL A 163 -8.32 -7.64 -50.19
CA VAL A 163 -9.02 -6.37 -49.99
C VAL A 163 -10.41 -6.48 -50.60
N GLU A 164 -11.42 -6.30 -49.78
CA GLU A 164 -12.82 -6.25 -50.19
C GLU A 164 -13.25 -4.79 -50.37
N GLY A 165 -14.00 -4.51 -51.42
CA GLY A 165 -14.43 -3.17 -51.74
C GLY A 165 -15.41 -3.13 -52.91
N VAL A 166 -15.50 -1.98 -53.55
CA VAL A 166 -16.39 -1.76 -54.69
C VAL A 166 -15.55 -1.41 -55.91
N LYS A 167 -15.79 -2.11 -57.02
CA LYS A 167 -15.23 -1.80 -58.34
C LYS A 167 -16.38 -1.56 -59.30
N ASN A 168 -16.41 -0.41 -59.98
CA ASN A 168 -17.46 -0.09 -60.96
C ASN A 168 -18.89 -0.30 -60.41
N GLY A 169 -19.12 0.08 -59.15
CA GLY A 169 -20.42 -0.07 -58.49
C GLY A 169 -20.81 -1.49 -58.04
N LYS A 170 -19.93 -2.49 -58.19
CA LYS A 170 -20.16 -3.87 -57.75
C LYS A 170 -19.16 -4.28 -56.68
N LEU A 171 -19.58 -5.13 -55.75
CA LEU A 171 -18.68 -5.73 -54.76
C LEU A 171 -17.59 -6.54 -55.49
N ALA A 172 -16.34 -6.28 -55.11
CA ALA A 172 -15.17 -6.95 -55.66
C ALA A 172 -14.18 -7.25 -54.53
N THR A 173 -13.47 -8.36 -54.68
CA THR A 173 -12.39 -8.78 -53.77
C THR A 173 -11.11 -8.89 -54.58
N ILE A 174 -10.07 -8.19 -54.15
CA ILE A 174 -8.75 -8.21 -54.78
C ILE A 174 -7.87 -9.16 -53.98
N SER A 175 -7.32 -10.19 -54.65
CA SER A 175 -6.50 -11.21 -54.01
C SER A 175 -5.05 -10.72 -53.78
N TRP A 176 -4.31 -11.40 -52.91
CA TRP A 176 -2.88 -11.13 -52.67
C TRP A 176 -2.06 -11.11 -53.97
N ASP A 177 -2.36 -12.02 -54.89
CA ASP A 177 -1.70 -12.14 -56.18
C ASP A 177 -2.04 -10.94 -57.08
N ASP A 178 -3.31 -10.55 -57.14
CA ASP A 178 -3.77 -9.40 -57.93
C ASP A 178 -3.19 -8.08 -57.41
N LEU A 179 -3.07 -7.95 -56.09
CA LEU A 179 -2.42 -6.80 -55.43
C LEU A 179 -0.94 -6.64 -55.82
N HIS A 180 -0.28 -7.74 -56.15
CA HIS A 180 1.11 -7.77 -56.61
C HIS A 180 1.24 -7.88 -58.13
N GLN A 181 0.11 -7.94 -58.86
CA GLN A 181 0.05 -8.12 -60.31
C GLN A 181 0.84 -9.34 -60.82
N ARG A 182 0.89 -10.40 -60.02
CA ARG A 182 1.65 -11.63 -60.31
C ARG A 182 0.88 -12.83 -59.80
N SER A 183 1.04 -13.98 -60.46
CA SER A 183 0.44 -15.23 -59.99
C SER A 183 1.36 -15.98 -59.03
N LYS A 184 0.80 -16.66 -58.03
CA LYS A 184 1.50 -17.49 -57.03
C LYS A 184 2.53 -16.71 -56.22
N VAL A 185 2.17 -15.53 -55.76
CA VAL A 185 3.08 -14.70 -54.96
C VAL A 185 3.23 -15.32 -53.57
N PRO A 186 4.47 -15.54 -53.08
CA PRO A 186 4.68 -15.99 -51.72
C PRO A 186 4.06 -14.98 -50.74
N GLY A 187 3.55 -15.47 -49.62
CA GLY A 187 3.10 -14.57 -48.56
C GLY A 187 4.30 -13.90 -47.90
N GLN A 188 4.04 -12.81 -47.19
CA GLN A 188 5.07 -12.09 -46.46
C GLN A 188 5.47 -12.88 -45.21
N ASP A 189 6.73 -13.30 -45.12
CA ASP A 189 7.21 -14.11 -44.01
C ASP A 189 7.20 -13.32 -42.68
N TYR A 190 6.85 -14.00 -41.60
CA TYR A 190 6.93 -13.49 -40.23
C TYR A 190 7.57 -14.51 -39.29
N SER A 191 8.28 -14.02 -38.28
CA SER A 191 8.90 -14.83 -37.23
C SER A 191 9.10 -13.98 -35.98
N PHE A 192 8.27 -14.20 -34.97
CA PHE A 192 8.30 -13.38 -33.76
C PHE A 192 7.85 -14.14 -32.52
N ARG A 193 8.33 -13.70 -31.36
CA ARG A 193 7.93 -14.24 -30.05
C ARG A 193 6.79 -13.44 -29.41
N TYR A 194 6.75 -12.12 -29.61
CA TYR A 194 5.79 -11.23 -28.96
C TYR A 194 5.00 -10.42 -29.98
N PHE A 195 5.70 -9.63 -30.79
CA PHE A 195 5.12 -8.85 -31.86
C PHE A 195 6.12 -8.67 -33.00
N GLN A 196 5.61 -8.37 -34.19
CA GLN A 196 6.40 -7.93 -35.34
C GLN A 196 5.58 -6.96 -36.18
N GLN A 197 6.21 -5.86 -36.56
CA GLN A 197 5.69 -4.97 -37.58
C GLN A 197 6.20 -5.42 -38.95
N ILE A 198 5.29 -5.53 -39.90
CA ILE A 198 5.58 -5.94 -41.26
C ILE A 198 5.11 -4.85 -42.20
N THR A 199 5.98 -4.46 -43.12
CA THR A 199 5.68 -3.45 -44.13
C THR A 199 5.90 -4.01 -45.52
N GLY A 200 5.15 -3.48 -46.48
CA GLY A 200 5.33 -3.79 -47.89
C GLY A 200 4.47 -2.86 -48.75
N SER A 201 4.52 -3.06 -50.06
CA SER A 201 3.79 -2.23 -51.01
C SER A 201 2.93 -3.09 -51.93
N VAL A 202 1.71 -2.65 -52.19
CA VAL A 202 0.72 -3.31 -53.06
C VAL A 202 0.06 -2.30 -53.98
N MET A 203 -0.45 -2.74 -55.12
CA MET A 203 -1.20 -1.88 -56.03
C MET A 203 -2.68 -2.26 -56.03
N LEU A 204 -3.54 -1.26 -55.94
CA LEU A 204 -4.98 -1.45 -56.13
C LEU A 204 -5.33 -1.15 -57.59
N PRO A 205 -6.26 -1.91 -58.21
CA PRO A 205 -6.77 -1.58 -59.53
C PRO A 205 -7.38 -0.17 -59.56
N ALA A 206 -7.29 0.50 -60.71
CA ALA A 206 -8.05 1.71 -60.95
C ALA A 206 -9.56 1.45 -60.73
N ASP A 207 -10.27 2.48 -60.26
CA ASP A 207 -11.71 2.47 -59.99
C ASP A 207 -12.15 1.47 -58.90
N PHE A 208 -11.23 1.07 -58.02
CA PHE A 208 -11.50 0.25 -56.84
C PHE A 208 -11.49 1.09 -55.57
N THR A 209 -12.61 1.09 -54.83
CA THR A 209 -12.72 1.73 -53.52
C THR A 209 -12.63 0.66 -52.43
N PRO A 210 -11.54 0.57 -51.67
CA PRO A 210 -11.38 -0.43 -50.63
C PRO A 210 -12.29 -0.13 -49.42
N GLN A 211 -12.82 -1.16 -48.79
CA GLN A 211 -13.69 -1.04 -47.62
C GLN A 211 -13.20 -1.88 -46.44
N ARG A 212 -12.78 -3.12 -46.69
CA ARG A 212 -12.31 -4.04 -45.66
C ARG A 212 -11.10 -4.80 -46.12
N VAL A 213 -10.29 -5.26 -45.18
CA VAL A 213 -9.11 -6.08 -45.42
C VAL A 213 -9.19 -7.34 -44.58
N ARG A 214 -9.08 -8.48 -45.25
CA ARG A 214 -9.06 -9.80 -44.63
C ARG A 214 -7.63 -10.30 -44.63
N VAL A 215 -7.00 -10.31 -43.46
CA VAL A 215 -5.63 -10.77 -43.23
C VAL A 215 -5.65 -12.23 -42.79
N THR A 216 -4.83 -13.06 -43.41
CA THR A 216 -4.67 -14.48 -43.10
C THR A 216 -3.22 -14.76 -42.72
N LEU A 217 -3.01 -15.31 -41.53
CA LEU A 217 -1.70 -15.68 -40.99
C LEU A 217 -1.55 -17.19 -40.95
N GLY A 218 -0.47 -17.71 -41.54
CA GLY A 218 -0.09 -19.12 -41.48
C GLY A 218 -0.10 -19.82 -42.83
N SER A 219 0.10 -21.13 -42.80
CA SER A 219 0.23 -21.96 -44.00
C SER A 219 -1.16 -22.36 -44.52
N GLY A 220 -1.72 -21.56 -45.44
CA GLY A 220 -2.87 -21.93 -46.29
C GLY A 220 -4.11 -22.45 -45.55
N THR A 221 -4.19 -23.77 -45.36
CA THR A 221 -5.37 -24.51 -44.85
C THR A 221 -5.54 -24.51 -43.32
N GLY A 222 -4.56 -23.98 -42.58
CA GLY A 222 -4.62 -23.87 -41.12
C GLY A 222 -4.41 -22.46 -40.58
N GLY A 223 -4.53 -21.43 -41.42
CA GLY A 223 -4.25 -20.05 -41.02
C GLY A 223 -5.35 -19.43 -40.13
N THR A 224 -4.98 -18.45 -39.32
CA THR A 224 -5.94 -17.59 -38.63
C THR A 224 -6.29 -16.43 -39.55
N THR A 225 -7.59 -16.20 -39.77
CA THR A 225 -8.07 -15.09 -40.59
C THR A 225 -8.79 -14.06 -39.74
N GLN A 226 -8.47 -12.78 -39.96
CA GLN A 226 -9.10 -11.65 -39.28
C GLN A 226 -9.46 -10.56 -40.29
N VAL A 227 -10.53 -9.84 -40.01
CA VAL A 227 -11.08 -8.80 -40.89
C VAL A 227 -10.97 -7.45 -40.18
N PHE A 228 -10.51 -6.45 -40.92
CA PHE A 228 -10.35 -5.07 -40.48
C PHE A 228 -11.05 -4.15 -41.47
N ASP A 229 -11.54 -3.01 -40.99
CA ASP A 229 -11.94 -1.93 -41.89
C ASP A 229 -10.71 -1.33 -42.56
N TRP A 230 -10.88 -0.81 -43.78
CA TRP A 230 -9.81 -0.12 -44.48
C TRP A 230 -9.43 1.16 -43.73
N LYS A 231 -8.23 1.19 -43.15
CA LYS A 231 -7.69 2.36 -42.44
C LYS A 231 -6.54 2.97 -43.21
N GLN A 232 -6.66 4.26 -43.51
CA GLN A 232 -5.56 5.04 -44.07
C GLN A 232 -4.71 5.61 -42.92
N ALA A 233 -3.39 5.43 -42.98
CA ALA A 233 -2.50 5.95 -41.95
C ALA A 233 -2.63 7.48 -41.86
N GLY A 234 -2.85 8.00 -40.66
CA GLY A 234 -3.08 9.43 -40.43
C GLY A 234 -4.54 9.90 -40.54
N ALA A 235 -5.50 9.02 -40.81
CA ALA A 235 -6.90 9.35 -40.61
C ALA A 235 -7.19 9.45 -39.09
N PRO A 236 -7.82 10.52 -38.58
CA PRO A 236 -8.16 10.60 -37.16
C PRO A 236 -9.06 9.42 -36.81
N ALA A 237 -8.70 8.71 -35.74
CA ALA A 237 -9.57 7.69 -35.16
C ALA A 237 -10.96 8.30 -34.98
N SER A 238 -11.96 7.77 -35.69
CA SER A 238 -13.35 8.11 -35.43
C SER A 238 -13.60 7.78 -33.96
N LYS A 239 -13.75 8.82 -33.14
CA LYS A 239 -14.24 8.69 -31.77
C LYS A 239 -15.60 8.00 -31.87
N GLY A 240 -15.64 6.72 -31.51
CA GLY A 240 -16.90 6.06 -31.21
C GLY A 240 -17.45 6.70 -29.94
N GLU A 241 -18.66 7.23 -30.05
CA GLU A 241 -19.58 7.48 -28.93
C GLU A 241 -19.98 6.17 -28.25
#